data_AF-A0A4Q3WDS2-F1
#
_entry.id   AF-A0A4Q3WDS2-F1
#
_cell.length_a   1.000
_cell.length_b   1.000
_cell.length_c   1.000
_cell.angle_alpha   90.00
_cell.angle_beta   90.00
_cell.angle_gamma   90.00
#
_symmetry.space_group_name_H-M   'P 1'
#
loop_
_entity.id
_entity.type
_entity.pdbx_description
1 polymer ?
#
loop_
_entity_poly.entity_id
_entity_poly.type
_entity_poly.pdbx_seq_one_letter_code
_entity_poly.pdbx_strand_id
1 'polypeptide(L)'
;MKNQSRFATQLLKGKPQSVVIFGTSLSYHLAPILRSALHARFGSIASAVNSGMAGRASRTALVELDEKVIKHKPDTLLMEWAINDAHDYHHEPGALDQGISPAESRDNLDTLVTRVLAVLPSTEIILWT
;
A
#
# COMPACT_ATOMS: atom_id res chain seq x y z
N MET A 1 19.54 9.13 15.88
CA MET A 1 19.08 8.13 14.89
C MET A 1 17.90 8.73 14.16
N LYS A 2 17.89 8.71 12.82
CA LYS A 2 16.73 9.14 12.02
C LYS A 2 15.49 8.36 12.47
N ASN A 3 14.32 9.00 12.51
CA ASN A 3 13.05 8.39 12.94
C ASN A 3 12.83 7.06 12.22
N GLN A 4 12.97 5.96 12.96
CA GLN A 4 12.76 4.61 12.45
C GLN A 4 11.25 4.31 12.46
N SER A 5 10.73 3.63 11.44
CA SER A 5 9.32 3.25 11.40
C SER A 5 8.95 2.34 12.56
N ARG A 6 7.69 2.42 13.00
CA ARG A 6 7.16 1.57 14.06
C ARG A 6 7.28 0.10 13.69
N PHE A 7 6.99 -0.27 12.43
CA PHE A 7 7.19 -1.61 11.88
C PHE A 7 8.60 -2.15 12.16
N ALA A 8 9.63 -1.39 11.78
CA ALA A 8 11.01 -1.80 11.95
C ALA A 8 11.41 -1.85 13.44
N THR A 9 10.96 -0.89 14.24
CA THR A 9 11.19 -0.90 15.70
C THR A 9 10.56 -2.10 16.38
N GLN A 10 9.36 -2.52 15.97
CA GLN A 10 8.66 -3.66 16.58
C GLN A 10 9.29 -5.00 16.19
N LEU A 11 9.68 -5.16 14.91
CA LEU A 11 10.43 -6.33 14.46
C LEU A 11 11.77 -6.48 15.20
N LEU A 12 12.52 -5.39 15.41
CA LEU A 12 13.77 -5.41 16.18
C LEU A 12 13.57 -5.78 17.66
N LYS A 13 12.37 -5.59 18.20
CA LYS A 13 11.99 -6.04 19.55
C LYS A 13 11.50 -7.50 19.57
N GLY A 14 11.57 -8.21 18.44
CA GLY A 14 11.10 -9.59 18.32
C GLY A 14 9.58 -9.72 18.26
N LYS A 15 8.84 -8.63 18.04
CA LYS A 15 7.38 -8.68 17.93
C LYS A 15 6.97 -9.04 16.51
N PRO A 16 6.06 -10.02 16.31
CA PRO A 16 5.49 -10.30 15.01
C PRO A 16 4.85 -9.06 14.38
N GLN A 17 5.13 -8.80 13.10
CA GLN A 17 4.54 -7.70 12.34
C GLN A 17 4.13 -8.17 10.94
N SER A 18 3.00 -7.65 10.48
CA SER A 18 2.44 -7.87 9.15
C SER A 18 2.42 -6.57 8.35
N VAL A 19 2.86 -6.64 7.09
CA VAL A 19 2.77 -5.54 6.14
C VAL A 19 1.93 -5.92 4.92
N VAL A 20 1.03 -5.04 4.51
CA VAL A 20 0.35 -5.12 3.20
C VAL A 20 1.01 -4.11 2.28
N ILE A 21 1.36 -4.54 1.08
CA ILE A 21 1.93 -3.71 0.00
C ILE A 21 0.81 -3.46 -1.01
N PHE A 22 0.28 -2.24 -1.03
CA PHE A 22 -0.94 -1.87 -1.75
C PHE A 22 -0.67 -0.70 -2.68
N GLY A 23 -0.71 -0.95 -3.98
CA GLY A 23 -0.30 0.05 -4.95
C GLY A 23 -0.38 -0.48 -6.37
N THR A 24 0.53 0.00 -7.18
CA THR A 24 0.54 -0.20 -8.63
C THR A 24 1.33 -1.46 -9.02
N SER A 25 1.81 -1.51 -10.27
CA SER A 25 2.81 -2.49 -10.71
C SER A 25 4.10 -2.40 -9.91
N LEU A 26 4.49 -1.22 -9.40
CA LEU A 26 5.69 -1.07 -8.57
C LEU A 26 5.56 -1.86 -7.26
N SER A 27 4.46 -1.67 -6.53
CA SER A 27 4.06 -2.50 -5.39
C SER A 27 4.04 -4.00 -5.71
N TYR A 28 3.39 -4.37 -6.81
CA TYR A 28 3.23 -5.77 -7.19
C TYR A 28 4.58 -6.49 -7.35
N HIS A 29 5.56 -5.83 -7.99
CA HIS A 29 6.89 -6.39 -8.19
C HIS A 29 7.80 -6.23 -6.96
N LEU A 30 7.62 -5.19 -6.14
CA LEU A 30 8.38 -5.01 -4.89
C LEU A 30 8.03 -6.07 -3.86
N ALA A 31 6.74 -6.39 -3.69
CA ALA A 31 6.26 -7.26 -2.63
C ALA A 31 7.02 -8.61 -2.49
N PRO A 32 7.30 -9.39 -3.55
CA PRO A 32 8.08 -10.63 -3.40
C PRO A 32 9.53 -10.37 -2.95
N ILE A 33 10.16 -9.29 -3.40
CA ILE A 33 11.53 -8.93 -3.00
C ILE A 33 11.54 -8.52 -1.53
N LEU A 34 10.61 -7.66 -1.12
CA LEU A 34 10.46 -7.22 0.26
C LEU A 34 10.17 -8.40 1.19
N ARG A 35 9.27 -9.30 0.80
CA ARG A 35 8.96 -10.51 1.56
C ARG A 35 10.20 -11.37 1.79
N SER A 36 10.99 -11.63 0.74
CA SER A 36 12.23 -12.40 0.86
C SER A 36 13.25 -11.71 1.77
N ALA A 37 13.41 -10.38 1.65
CA ALA A 37 14.32 -9.62 2.49
C ALA A 37 13.89 -9.60 3.97
N LEU A 38 12.59 -9.44 4.24
CA LEU A 38 12.03 -9.50 5.59
C LEU A 38 12.20 -10.88 6.21
N HIS A 39 11.91 -11.93 5.45
CA HIS A 39 12.07 -13.31 5.91
C HIS A 39 13.55 -13.64 6.21
N ALA A 40 14.47 -13.23 5.34
CA ALA A 40 15.91 -13.45 5.57
C ALA A 40 16.42 -12.75 6.84
N ARG A 41 15.87 -11.57 7.17
CA ARG A 41 16.31 -10.77 8.31
C ARG A 41 15.62 -11.10 9.63
N PHE A 42 14.33 -11.42 9.58
CA PHE A 42 13.47 -11.54 10.76
C PHE A 42 12.75 -12.90 10.84
N GLY A 43 12.94 -13.81 9.88
CA GLY A 43 12.31 -15.13 9.90
C GLY A 43 10.79 -15.06 9.80
N SER A 44 10.11 -15.81 10.66
CA SER A 44 8.64 -15.94 10.66
C SER A 44 7.90 -14.81 11.38
N ILE A 45 8.61 -13.93 12.10
CA ILE A 45 7.97 -12.78 12.78
C ILE A 45 7.68 -11.62 11.83
N ALA A 46 8.08 -11.70 10.56
CA ALA A 46 7.71 -10.71 9.55
C ALA A 46 6.92 -11.37 8.43
N SER A 47 5.72 -10.87 8.15
CA SER A 47 4.89 -11.31 7.02
C SER A 47 4.57 -10.15 6.08
N ALA A 48 4.49 -10.45 4.79
CA ALA A 48 4.20 -9.47 3.75
C ALA A 48 3.15 -10.01 2.79
N VAL A 49 2.08 -9.24 2.57
CA VAL A 49 1.00 -9.54 1.64
C VAL A 49 1.13 -8.66 0.41
N ASN A 50 1.14 -9.28 -0.77
CA ASN A 50 1.14 -8.56 -2.03
C ASN A 50 -0.31 -8.22 -2.43
N SER A 51 -0.63 -6.93 -2.36
CA SER A 51 -1.91 -6.36 -2.80
C SER A 51 -1.71 -5.36 -3.93
N GLY A 52 -0.55 -5.37 -4.59
CA GLY A 52 -0.26 -4.54 -5.75
C GLY A 52 -1.15 -4.90 -6.95
N MET A 53 -1.53 -3.90 -7.72
CA MET A 53 -2.44 -4.00 -8.87
C MET A 53 -1.80 -3.33 -10.08
N ALA A 54 -1.15 -4.14 -10.93
CA ALA A 54 -0.52 -3.64 -12.14
C ALA A 54 -1.52 -2.94 -13.06
N GLY A 55 -1.14 -1.79 -13.61
CA GLY A 55 -1.98 -1.00 -14.51
C GLY A 55 -3.16 -0.29 -13.85
N ARG A 56 -3.30 -0.32 -12.51
CA ARG A 56 -4.39 0.34 -11.79
C ARG A 56 -3.93 1.62 -11.08
N ALA A 57 -4.86 2.51 -10.80
CA ALA A 57 -4.63 3.78 -10.11
C ALA A 57 -5.57 3.93 -8.90
N SER A 58 -5.60 5.12 -8.30
CA SER A 58 -6.24 5.35 -7.00
C SER A 58 -7.76 5.21 -7.01
N ARG A 59 -8.46 5.36 -8.15
CA ARG A 59 -9.91 5.06 -8.21
C ARG A 59 -10.17 3.58 -8.04
N THR A 60 -9.43 2.72 -8.74
CA THR A 60 -9.50 1.27 -8.50
C THR A 60 -9.12 0.93 -7.06
N ALA A 61 -8.13 1.61 -6.48
CA ALA A 61 -7.73 1.41 -5.09
C ALA A 61 -8.88 1.68 -4.10
N LEU A 62 -9.68 2.71 -4.32
CA LEU A 62 -10.84 3.02 -3.48
C LEU A 62 -11.90 1.91 -3.50
N VAL A 63 -12.12 1.29 -4.65
CA VAL A 63 -13.07 0.18 -4.82
C VAL A 63 -12.55 -1.08 -4.13
N GLU A 64 -11.26 -1.37 -4.30
CA GLU A 64 -10.65 -2.62 -3.87
C GLU A 64 -10.11 -2.60 -2.43
N LEU A 65 -10.16 -1.45 -1.73
CA LEU A 65 -9.52 -1.24 -0.43
C LEU A 65 -9.89 -2.32 0.60
N ASP A 66 -11.17 -2.67 0.69
CA ASP A 66 -11.66 -3.59 1.72
C ASP A 66 -11.09 -5.00 1.50
N GLU A 67 -11.12 -5.45 0.25
CA GLU A 67 -10.63 -6.76 -0.18
C GLU A 67 -9.10 -6.83 -0.23
N LYS A 68 -8.41 -5.75 -0.56
CA LYS A 68 -6.95 -5.77 -0.73
C LYS A 68 -6.19 -5.40 0.53
N VAL A 69 -6.82 -4.73 1.47
CA VAL A 69 -6.16 -4.21 2.68
C VAL A 69 -6.92 -4.56 3.95
N ILE A 70 -8.18 -4.10 4.08
CA ILE A 70 -8.89 -4.16 5.37
C ILE A 70 -9.05 -5.60 5.85
N LYS A 71 -9.37 -6.54 4.97
CA LYS A 71 -9.52 -7.96 5.34
C LYS A 71 -8.27 -8.57 5.98
N HIS A 72 -7.09 -8.04 5.66
CA HIS A 72 -5.81 -8.53 6.16
C HIS A 72 -5.43 -7.95 7.53
N LYS A 73 -6.09 -6.86 7.96
CA LYS A 73 -5.85 -6.18 9.25
C LYS A 73 -4.34 -5.95 9.54
N PRO A 74 -3.58 -5.33 8.63
CA PRO A 74 -2.12 -5.26 8.77
C PRO A 74 -1.67 -4.33 9.89
N ASP A 75 -0.52 -4.63 10.50
CA ASP A 75 0.17 -3.69 11.39
C ASP A 75 0.70 -2.47 10.62
N THR A 76 1.04 -2.67 9.35
CA THR A 76 1.61 -1.64 8.47
C THR A 76 1.05 -1.75 7.06
N LEU A 77 0.67 -0.62 6.47
CA LEU A 77 0.29 -0.49 5.08
C LEU A 77 1.36 0.32 4.36
N LEU A 78 2.02 -0.29 3.38
CA LEU A 78 2.90 0.39 2.44
C LEU A 78 2.09 0.72 1.18
N MET A 79 2.02 2.00 0.79
CA MET A 79 1.09 2.44 -0.25
C MET A 79 1.66 3.49 -1.22
N GLU A 80 1.49 3.25 -2.52
CA GLU A 80 1.79 4.20 -3.61
C GLU A 80 0.77 4.15 -4.77
N TRP A 81 0.35 5.32 -5.25
CA TRP A 81 -0.60 5.47 -6.37
C TRP A 81 -0.27 6.58 -7.36
N ALA A 82 0.49 7.59 -6.92
CA ALA A 82 0.67 8.86 -7.63
C ALA A 82 1.21 8.71 -9.07
N ILE A 83 2.11 7.75 -9.33
CA ILE A 83 2.68 7.53 -10.66
C ILE A 83 1.59 7.11 -11.66
N ASN A 84 0.68 6.23 -11.25
CA ASN A 84 -0.40 5.76 -12.13
C ASN A 84 -1.54 6.77 -12.20
N ASP A 85 -1.80 7.53 -11.13
CA ASP A 85 -2.77 8.65 -11.19
C ASP A 85 -2.36 9.72 -12.21
N ALA A 86 -1.05 9.91 -12.42
CA ALA A 86 -0.51 10.82 -13.43
C ALA A 86 -0.53 10.25 -14.86
N HIS A 87 -0.87 8.96 -15.03
CA HIS A 87 -1.00 8.35 -16.34
C HIS A 87 -2.39 8.61 -16.95
N ASP A 88 -2.43 8.95 -18.23
CA ASP A 88 -3.67 9.39 -18.90
C ASP A 88 -4.58 8.23 -19.37
N TYR A 89 -4.06 7.00 -19.42
CA TYR A 89 -4.76 5.81 -19.89
C TYR A 89 -5.48 5.98 -21.23
N HIS A 90 -4.95 6.80 -22.16
CA HIS A 90 -5.60 7.04 -23.46
C HIS A 90 -5.78 5.77 -24.32
N HIS A 91 -5.00 4.72 -24.04
CA HIS A 91 -5.07 3.42 -24.71
C HIS A 91 -6.27 2.56 -24.24
N GLU A 92 -6.95 2.92 -23.15
CA GLU A 92 -8.15 2.25 -22.63
C GLU A 92 -9.28 3.27 -22.37
N PRO A 93 -9.99 3.73 -23.41
CA PRO A 93 -11.09 4.68 -23.25
C PRO A 93 -12.20 4.14 -22.33
N GLY A 94 -12.60 4.94 -21.34
CA GLY A 94 -13.63 4.56 -20.38
C GLY A 94 -13.13 3.66 -19.23
N ALA A 95 -11.83 3.40 -19.14
CA ALA A 95 -11.26 2.75 -17.96
C ALA A 95 -11.55 3.57 -16.69
N LEU A 96 -11.78 2.88 -15.57
CA LEU A 96 -12.10 3.50 -14.29
C LEU A 96 -11.08 4.58 -13.91
N ASP A 97 -9.79 4.30 -14.13
CA ASP A 97 -8.67 5.16 -13.75
C ASP A 97 -8.32 6.25 -14.78
N GLN A 98 -9.09 6.38 -15.87
CA GLN A 98 -8.78 7.34 -16.92
C GLN A 98 -8.96 8.80 -16.46
N GLY A 99 -7.93 9.63 -16.68
CA GLY A 99 -8.02 11.08 -16.49
C GLY A 99 -8.18 11.53 -15.04
N ILE A 100 -7.50 10.86 -14.10
CA ILE A 100 -7.40 11.33 -12.71
C ILE A 100 -6.64 12.66 -12.69
N SER A 101 -7.23 13.69 -12.08
CA SER A 101 -6.55 14.98 -11.91
C SER A 101 -5.63 14.98 -10.68
N PRO A 102 -4.67 15.91 -10.56
CA PRO A 102 -3.86 16.03 -9.35
C PRO A 102 -4.68 16.29 -8.07
N ALA A 103 -5.77 17.05 -8.17
CA ALA A 103 -6.67 17.29 -7.04
C ALA A 103 -7.39 16.01 -6.62
N GLU A 104 -7.89 15.26 -7.60
CA GLU A 104 -8.54 13.98 -7.34
C GLU A 104 -7.56 12.93 -6.79
N SER A 105 -6.33 12.88 -7.28
CA SER A 105 -5.28 12.00 -6.74
C SER A 105 -5.06 12.25 -5.24
N ARG A 106 -5.02 13.53 -4.84
CA ARG A 106 -4.96 13.92 -3.43
C ARG A 106 -6.19 13.46 -2.65
N ASP A 107 -7.38 13.76 -3.15
CA ASP A 107 -8.64 13.41 -2.47
C ASP A 107 -8.81 11.89 -2.31
N ASN A 108 -8.39 11.12 -3.32
CA ASN A 108 -8.38 9.66 -3.28
C ASN A 108 -7.42 9.15 -2.21
N LEU A 109 -6.20 9.68 -2.14
CA LEU A 109 -5.23 9.32 -1.11
C LEU A 109 -5.75 9.63 0.31
N ASP A 110 -6.28 10.83 0.51
CA ASP A 110 -6.85 11.25 1.80
C ASP A 110 -8.02 10.35 2.20
N THR A 111 -8.86 9.96 1.24
CA THR A 111 -9.97 9.02 1.45
C THR A 111 -9.48 7.62 1.82
N LEU A 112 -8.47 7.09 1.12
CA LEU A 112 -7.87 5.78 1.43
C LEU A 112 -7.31 5.76 2.86
N VAL A 113 -6.52 6.77 3.23
CA VAL A 113 -5.93 6.91 4.57
C VAL A 113 -7.03 7.00 5.63
N THR A 114 -8.03 7.85 5.40
CA THR A 114 -9.14 8.05 6.33
C THR A 114 -9.93 6.75 6.55
N ARG A 115 -10.26 6.03 5.48
CA ARG A 115 -11.00 4.76 5.57
C ARG A 115 -10.19 3.68 6.29
N VAL A 116 -8.89 3.57 6.02
CA VAL A 116 -8.02 2.61 6.72
C VAL A 116 -7.98 2.91 8.21
N LEU A 117 -7.71 4.16 8.60
CA LEU A 117 -7.57 4.51 10.02
C LEU A 117 -8.89 4.50 10.78
N ALA A 118 -10.03 4.69 10.10
CA ALA A 118 -11.34 4.56 10.72
C ALA A 118 -11.63 3.12 11.18
N VAL A 119 -11.16 2.11 10.44
CA VAL A 119 -11.39 0.68 10.74
C VAL A 119 -10.22 0.05 11.49
N LEU A 120 -8.99 0.46 11.17
CA LEU A 120 -7.73 -0.06 11.69
C LEU A 120 -6.88 1.09 12.28
N PRO A 121 -7.32 1.70 13.40
CA PRO A 121 -6.71 2.92 13.94
C PRO A 121 -5.25 2.74 14.38
N SER A 122 -4.82 1.49 14.59
CA SER A 122 -3.45 1.17 14.97
C SER A 122 -2.52 0.96 13.78
N THR A 123 -2.98 0.85 12.52
CA THR A 123 -2.12 0.58 11.36
C THR A 123 -1.16 1.73 11.08
N GLU A 124 0.13 1.44 10.85
CA GLU A 124 1.12 2.43 10.40
C GLU A 124 0.98 2.55 8.88
N ILE A 125 0.75 3.75 8.38
CA ILE A 125 0.70 3.99 6.94
C ILE A 125 2.04 4.61 6.52
N ILE A 126 2.74 3.94 5.60
CA ILE A 126 3.97 4.41 4.99
C ILE A 126 3.66 4.69 3.52
N LEU A 127 3.76 5.97 3.14
CA LEU A 127 3.64 6.39 1.76
C LEU A 127 5.00 6.34 1.09
N TRP A 128 5.03 5.91 -0.16
CA TRP A 128 6.23 5.91 -1.00
C TRP A 128 5.88 6.29 -2.45
N THR A 129 6.90 6.60 -3.22
CA THR A 129 6.84 6.98 -4.64
C THR A 129 8.02 6.37 -5.36
#